data_AF-A0A352TBY8-F1
#
_entry.id   AF-A0A352TBY8-F1
#
_cell.length_a   1.000
_cell.length_b   1.000
_cell.length_c   1.000
_cell.angle_alpha   90.00
_cell.angle_beta   90.00
_cell.angle_gamma   90.00
#
_symmetry.space_group_name_H-M   'P 1'
#
loop_
_entity.id
_entity.type
_entity.pdbx_description
1 polymer ?
#
loop_
_entity_poly.entity_id
_entity_poly.type
_entity_poly.pdbx_seq_one_letter_code
_entity_poly.pdbx_strand_id
1 'polypeptide(L)'
;MEQGEKIRSTTVIAVRRNGKVAMAGDGQVTMGNTVMKGNARKVRRIYDGKVLTGFAGATADAFTLFDKFEERLKEFNGDLTRSAVELAKAWRTDRTMSKLDALLLVADASKILLISGSGDVIEPENDILAIGSGGNYAYAAALAYMESSSLSAREIA
;
A
#
# COMPACT_ATOMS: atom_id res chain seq x y z
N MET A 1 -25.70 -6.96 -16.27
CA MET A 1 -24.58 -7.51 -15.48
C MET A 1 -24.63 -6.83 -14.13
N GLU A 2 -25.01 -7.54 -13.07
CA GLU A 2 -24.97 -7.02 -11.70
C GLU A 2 -23.52 -6.64 -11.39
N GLN A 3 -23.25 -5.34 -11.26
CA GLN A 3 -22.04 -4.88 -10.60
C GLN A 3 -22.21 -5.26 -9.13
N GLY A 4 -21.54 -6.33 -8.68
CA GLY A 4 -21.48 -6.66 -7.26
C GLY A 4 -21.07 -5.40 -6.47
N GLU A 5 -21.68 -5.19 -5.30
CA GLU A 5 -21.47 -3.97 -4.52
C GLU A 5 -19.98 -3.70 -4.31
N LYS A 6 -19.51 -2.59 -4.88
CA LYS A 6 -18.10 -2.21 -4.86
C LYS A 6 -17.72 -1.80 -3.44
N ILE A 7 -16.90 -2.62 -2.76
CA ILE A 7 -16.35 -2.26 -1.45
C ILE A 7 -15.43 -1.05 -1.64
N ARG A 8 -15.81 0.10 -1.07
CA ARG A 8 -14.94 1.27 -1.05
C ARG A 8 -13.95 1.08 0.09
N SER A 9 -12.70 0.91 -0.31
CA SER A 9 -11.62 0.59 0.60
C SER A 9 -11.08 1.83 1.31
N THR A 10 -10.53 1.57 2.48
CA THR A 10 -9.68 2.45 3.29
C THR A 10 -8.61 3.13 2.43
N THR A 11 -8.25 4.35 2.80
CA THR A 11 -7.16 5.13 2.24
C THR A 11 -5.86 4.78 2.96
N VAL A 12 -4.80 4.59 2.20
CA VAL A 12 -3.45 4.39 2.73
C VAL A 12 -2.49 5.33 2.01
N ILE A 13 -1.60 5.97 2.75
CA ILE A 13 -0.56 6.84 2.23
C ILE A 13 0.80 6.41 2.78
N ALA A 14 1.83 6.44 1.93
CA ALA A 14 3.22 6.37 2.32
C ALA A 14 3.90 7.70 1.98
N VAL A 15 4.71 8.19 2.91
CA VAL A 15 5.50 9.41 2.76
C VAL A 15 6.92 9.10 3.19
N ARG A 16 7.88 9.44 2.34
CA ARG A 16 9.31 9.39 2.65
C ARG A 16 9.86 10.80 2.65
N ARG A 17 10.58 11.16 3.71
CA ARG A 17 11.22 12.47 3.84
C ARG A 17 12.50 12.32 4.65
N ASN A 18 13.61 12.84 4.13
CA ASN A 18 14.92 12.88 4.81
C ASN A 18 15.38 11.51 5.33
N GLY A 19 15.26 10.46 4.49
CA GLY A 19 15.64 9.08 4.85
C GLY A 19 14.75 8.41 5.89
N LYS A 20 13.60 9.02 6.25
CA LYS A 20 12.59 8.43 7.12
C LYS A 20 11.33 8.14 6.32
N VAL A 21 10.69 7.03 6.62
CA VAL A 21 9.43 6.62 6.01
C VAL A 21 8.33 6.54 7.06
N ALA A 22 7.15 7.02 6.68
CA ALA A 22 5.91 6.84 7.43
C ALA A 22 4.84 6.29 6.49
N MET A 23 3.98 5.43 7.02
CA MET A 23 2.81 4.93 6.32
C MET A 23 1.63 5.01 7.27
N ALA A 24 0.55 5.62 6.80
CA ALA A 24 -0.68 5.80 7.53
C ALA A 24 -1.85 5.28 6.71
N GLY A 25 -2.91 4.89 7.39
CA GLY A 25 -4.18 4.59 6.74
C GLY A 25 -5.31 4.84 7.71
N ASP A 26 -6.46 5.22 7.19
CA ASP A 26 -7.65 5.36 8.02
C ASP A 26 -8.20 3.97 8.41
N GLY A 27 -9.36 3.94 9.06
CA GLY A 27 -9.97 2.70 9.52
C GLY A 27 -11.34 2.42 8.93
N GLN A 28 -11.84 3.27 8.03
CA GLN A 28 -13.18 3.15 7.49
C GLN A 28 -13.27 1.99 6.49
N VAL A 29 -14.33 1.20 6.66
CA VAL A 29 -14.75 0.17 5.71
C VAL A 29 -16.19 0.49 5.31
N THR A 30 -16.41 0.69 4.02
CA THR A 30 -17.71 1.03 3.47
C THR A 30 -18.15 -0.03 2.46
N MET A 31 -19.37 -0.55 2.64
CA MET A 31 -20.02 -1.48 1.72
C MET A 31 -21.19 -0.77 1.06
N GLY A 32 -21.16 -0.60 -0.26
CA GLY A 32 -22.09 0.26 -0.96
C GLY A 32 -22.01 1.71 -0.44
N ASN A 33 -23.11 2.17 0.18
CA ASN A 33 -23.21 3.50 0.79
C ASN A 33 -23.18 3.47 2.33
N THR A 34 -22.92 2.30 2.94
CA THR A 34 -23.02 2.09 4.39
C THR A 34 -21.64 1.92 5.02
N VAL A 35 -21.36 2.68 6.08
CA VAL A 35 -20.15 2.49 6.89
C VAL A 35 -20.34 1.27 7.80
N MET A 36 -19.48 0.27 7.62
CA MET A 36 -19.56 -1.00 8.35
C MET A 36 -18.68 -1.00 9.61
N LYS A 37 -17.51 -0.36 9.55
CA LYS A 37 -16.51 -0.35 10.62
C LYS A 37 -15.57 0.84 10.45
N GLY A 38 -15.05 1.38 11.57
CA GLY A 38 -14.15 2.55 11.60
C GLY A 38 -12.73 2.29 12.11
N ASN A 39 -12.41 1.07 12.53
CA ASN A 39 -11.11 0.72 13.14
C ASN A 39 -10.38 -0.42 12.40
N ALA A 40 -10.53 -0.51 11.07
CA ALA A 40 -9.67 -1.37 10.28
C ALA A 40 -8.20 -0.92 10.41
N ARG A 41 -7.28 -1.87 10.39
CA ARG A 41 -5.84 -1.61 10.35
C ARG A 41 -5.29 -2.23 9.08
N LYS A 42 -4.96 -1.38 8.10
CA LYS A 42 -4.48 -1.79 6.77
C LYS A 42 -2.99 -1.58 6.55
N VAL A 43 -2.33 -0.94 7.52
CA VAL A 43 -0.89 -0.79 7.56
C VAL A 43 -0.30 -1.83 8.50
N ARG A 44 0.71 -2.56 8.04
CA ARG A 44 1.43 -3.57 8.82
C ARG A 44 2.94 -3.35 8.65
N ARG A 45 3.70 -3.81 9.64
CA ARG A 45 5.15 -3.92 9.53
C ARG A 45 5.50 -5.40 9.30
N ILE A 46 6.43 -5.65 8.38
CA ILE A 46 6.95 -6.98 8.07
C ILE A 46 8.48 -6.95 8.04
N TYR A 47 9.12 -8.09 7.85
CA TYR A 47 10.57 -8.23 7.71
C TYR A 47 11.31 -7.56 8.87
N ASP A 48 11.04 -8.07 10.08
CA ASP A 48 11.57 -7.58 11.36
C ASP A 48 11.31 -6.08 11.60
N GLY A 49 10.19 -5.58 11.06
CA GLY A 49 9.77 -4.20 11.23
C GLY A 49 10.48 -3.18 10.34
N LYS A 50 11.33 -3.64 9.42
CA LYS A 50 12.11 -2.79 8.50
C LYS A 50 11.30 -2.32 7.29
N VAL A 51 10.25 -3.07 6.92
CA VAL A 51 9.39 -2.75 5.77
C VAL A 51 7.97 -2.46 6.26
N LEU A 52 7.40 -1.36 5.77
CA LEU A 52 6.00 -0.99 5.94
C LEU A 52 5.21 -1.51 4.74
N THR A 53 4.04 -2.09 5.00
CA THR A 53 3.10 -2.50 3.95
C THR A 53 1.72 -1.95 4.22
N GLY A 54 1.03 -1.61 3.14
CA GLY A 54 -0.26 -0.96 3.14
C GLY A 54 -1.13 -1.55 2.04
N PHE A 55 -2.41 -1.75 2.31
CA PHE A 55 -3.28 -2.46 1.37
C PHE A 55 -4.65 -1.82 1.24
N ALA A 56 -5.10 -1.60 0.01
CA ALA A 56 -6.46 -1.17 -0.31
C ALA A 56 -7.21 -2.33 -0.96
N GLY A 57 -8.13 -2.96 -0.21
CA GLY A 57 -8.94 -4.08 -0.67
C GLY A 57 -9.48 -4.95 0.48
N ALA A 58 -9.95 -6.15 0.15
CA ALA A 58 -10.45 -7.12 1.12
C ALA A 58 -9.35 -7.62 2.07
N THR A 59 -9.69 -7.81 3.34
CA THR A 59 -8.68 -8.12 4.38
C THR A 59 -8.02 -9.49 4.19
N ALA A 60 -8.74 -10.48 3.65
CA ALA A 60 -8.18 -11.82 3.41
C ALA A 60 -7.06 -11.81 2.34
N ASP A 61 -7.25 -11.01 1.28
CA ASP A 61 -6.29 -10.84 0.21
C ASP A 61 -5.00 -10.18 0.71
N ALA A 62 -5.15 -9.20 1.62
CA ALA A 62 -4.04 -8.50 2.23
C ALA A 62 -3.08 -9.46 2.97
N PHE A 63 -3.62 -10.38 3.77
CA PHE A 63 -2.80 -11.34 4.52
C PHE A 63 -2.00 -12.24 3.59
N THR A 64 -2.64 -12.77 2.55
CA THR A 64 -1.98 -13.61 1.55
C THR A 64 -0.82 -12.88 0.87
N LEU A 65 -1.02 -11.61 0.50
CA LEU A 65 0.00 -10.80 -0.16
C LEU A 65 1.14 -10.42 0.78
N PHE A 66 0.86 -10.12 2.05
CA PHE A 66 1.89 -9.83 3.03
C PHE A 66 2.79 -11.03 3.29
N ASP A 67 2.22 -12.22 3.47
CA ASP A 67 2.98 -13.42 3.75
C ASP A 67 3.89 -13.77 2.55
N LYS A 68 3.34 -13.72 1.33
CA LYS A 68 4.13 -13.93 0.10
C LYS A 68 5.21 -12.88 -0.09
N PHE A 69 4.93 -11.61 0.22
CA PHE A 69 5.94 -10.56 0.08
C PHE A 69 7.05 -10.72 1.12
N GLU A 70 6.73 -11.12 2.35
CA GLU A 70 7.70 -11.40 3.39
C GLU A 70 8.60 -12.59 3.04
N GLU A 71 8.07 -13.63 2.39
CA GLU A 71 8.88 -14.71 1.80
C GLU A 71 9.89 -14.18 0.77
N ARG A 72 9.45 -13.31 -0.15
CA ARG A 72 10.34 -12.69 -1.15
C ARG A 72 11.39 -11.78 -0.52
N LEU A 73 11.04 -11.05 0.54
CA LEU A 73 12.01 -10.23 1.27
C LEU A 73 13.08 -11.10 1.94
N LYS A 74 12.70 -12.23 2.52
CA LYS A 74 13.66 -13.19 3.10
C LYS A 74 14.56 -13.80 2.03
N GLU A 75 13.98 -14.23 0.90
CA GLU A 75 14.71 -14.82 -0.22
C GLU A 75 15.77 -13.87 -0.81
N PHE A 76 15.44 -12.58 -0.93
CA PHE A 76 16.32 -11.57 -1.52
C PHE A 76 17.00 -10.67 -0.48
N ASN A 77 17.15 -11.13 0.77
CA ASN A 77 17.87 -10.44 1.83
C ASN A 77 17.43 -8.97 2.03
N GLY A 78 16.13 -8.70 1.89
CA GLY A 78 15.53 -7.39 2.11
C GLY A 78 15.62 -6.43 0.93
N ASP A 79 16.05 -6.88 -0.26
CA ASP A 79 16.00 -6.06 -1.48
C ASP A 79 14.55 -5.77 -1.89
N LEU A 80 14.05 -4.59 -1.50
CA LEU A 80 12.66 -4.20 -1.69
C LEU A 80 12.23 -4.23 -3.17
N THR A 81 13.07 -3.72 -4.07
CA THR A 81 12.75 -3.65 -5.50
C THR A 81 12.69 -5.05 -6.11
N ARG A 82 13.69 -5.90 -5.83
CA ARG A 82 13.71 -7.26 -6.35
C ARG A 82 12.55 -8.09 -5.80
N SER A 83 12.29 -8.02 -4.50
CA SER A 83 11.15 -8.71 -3.88
C SER A 83 9.82 -8.24 -4.47
N ALA A 84 9.67 -6.94 -4.77
CA ALA A 84 8.45 -6.39 -5.36
C ALA A 84 8.22 -6.93 -6.78
N VAL A 85 9.27 -6.96 -7.60
CA VAL A 85 9.20 -7.51 -8.96
C VAL A 85 8.84 -9.00 -8.96
N GLU A 86 9.44 -9.79 -8.07
CA GLU A 86 9.15 -11.22 -7.99
C GLU A 86 7.75 -11.51 -7.43
N LEU A 87 7.26 -10.69 -6.49
CA LEU A 87 5.85 -10.74 -6.08
C LEU A 87 4.93 -10.41 -7.25
N ALA A 88 5.20 -9.33 -7.99
CA ALA A 88 4.37 -8.90 -9.11
C ALA A 88 4.25 -9.98 -10.20
N LYS A 89 5.36 -10.65 -10.53
CA LYS A 89 5.37 -11.81 -11.45
C LYS A 89 4.52 -12.96 -10.91
N ALA A 90 4.69 -13.33 -9.64
CA ALA A 90 3.91 -14.40 -9.02
C ALA A 90 2.42 -14.07 -8.96
N TRP A 91 2.07 -12.82 -8.61
CA TRP A 91 0.70 -12.34 -8.52
C TRP A 91 0.02 -12.37 -9.90
N ARG A 92 0.69 -11.90 -10.94
CA ARG A 92 0.15 -11.90 -12.31
C ARG A 92 -0.08 -13.31 -12.86
N THR A 93 0.78 -14.26 -12.51
CA THR A 93 0.73 -15.64 -13.03
C THR A 93 -0.25 -16.53 -12.28
N ASP A 94 -0.53 -16.24 -11.02
CA ASP A 94 -1.53 -16.95 -10.24
C ASP A 94 -2.96 -16.57 -10.67
N ARG A 95 -3.72 -17.55 -11.15
CA ARG A 95 -5.08 -17.37 -11.69
C ARG A 95 -6.08 -16.84 -10.64
N THR A 96 -5.85 -17.11 -9.36
CA THR A 96 -6.72 -16.66 -8.27
C THR A 96 -6.31 -15.26 -7.84
N MET A 97 -5.02 -15.02 -7.63
CA MET A 97 -4.53 -13.71 -7.18
C MET A 97 -4.67 -12.62 -8.25
N SER A 98 -4.50 -12.94 -9.53
CA SER A 98 -4.64 -11.98 -10.63
C SER A 98 -6.04 -11.34 -10.74
N LYS A 99 -7.05 -11.91 -10.08
CA LYS A 99 -8.42 -11.37 -10.05
C LYS A 99 -8.68 -10.45 -8.86
N LEU A 100 -7.70 -10.30 -7.96
CA LEU A 100 -7.83 -9.43 -6.80
C LEU A 100 -7.86 -7.96 -7.26
N ASP A 101 -8.96 -7.27 -6.97
CA ASP A 101 -9.07 -5.82 -7.18
C ASP A 101 -8.38 -5.10 -6.02
N ALA A 102 -7.05 -5.12 -6.08
CA ALA A 102 -6.21 -4.80 -4.93
C ALA A 102 -4.90 -4.13 -5.34
N LEU A 103 -4.48 -3.17 -4.51
CA LEU A 103 -3.19 -2.49 -4.62
C LEU A 103 -2.41 -2.68 -3.32
N LEU A 104 -1.14 -3.03 -3.45
CA LEU A 104 -0.21 -3.21 -2.34
C LEU A 104 0.84 -2.10 -2.38
N LEU A 105 0.88 -1.29 -1.33
CA LEU A 105 1.90 -0.28 -1.09
C LEU A 105 2.97 -0.86 -0.17
N VAL A 106 4.23 -0.77 -0.55
CA VAL A 106 5.37 -1.25 0.26
C VAL A 106 6.42 -0.17 0.35
N ALA A 107 7.07 -0.03 1.50
CA ALA A 107 8.09 1.00 1.67
C ALA A 107 9.12 0.64 2.74
N ASP A 108 10.36 1.08 2.54
CA ASP A 108 11.41 1.10 3.53
C ASP A 108 12.03 2.51 3.64
N ALA A 109 13.16 2.65 4.33
CA ALA A 109 13.84 3.94 4.48
C ALA A 109 14.36 4.53 3.14
N SER A 110 14.50 3.69 2.11
CA SER A 110 15.08 4.03 0.81
C SER A 110 14.02 4.30 -0.25
N LYS A 111 12.94 3.51 -0.30
CA LYS A 111 11.99 3.50 -1.42
C LYS A 111 10.54 3.30 -1.00
N ILE A 112 9.63 3.76 -1.86
CA ILE A 112 8.19 3.45 -1.83
C ILE A 112 7.86 2.77 -3.16
N LEU A 113 7.14 1.65 -3.13
CA LEU A 113 6.72 0.93 -4.34
C LEU A 113 5.24 0.57 -4.26
N LEU A 114 4.52 0.78 -5.35
CA LEU A 114 3.20 0.24 -5.61
C LEU A 114 3.32 -1.07 -6.38
N ILE A 115 2.60 -2.10 -5.95
CA ILE A 115 2.53 -3.41 -6.61
C ILE A 115 1.06 -3.73 -6.90
N SER A 116 0.77 -4.19 -8.11
CA SER A 116 -0.58 -4.55 -8.56
C SER A 116 -0.67 -5.98 -9.09
N GLY A 117 -1.90 -6.52 -9.15
CA GLY A 117 -2.19 -7.82 -9.74
C GLY A 117 -1.97 -7.92 -11.25
N SER A 118 -1.84 -6.80 -11.96
CA SER A 118 -1.43 -6.76 -13.38
C SER A 118 0.06 -7.06 -13.57
N GLY A 119 0.83 -7.10 -12.48
CA GLY A 119 2.27 -7.32 -12.49
C GLY A 119 3.08 -6.04 -12.61
N ASP A 120 2.48 -4.88 -12.32
CA ASP A 120 3.18 -3.59 -12.35
C ASP A 120 3.88 -3.33 -11.01
N VAL A 121 5.06 -2.73 -11.09
CA VAL A 121 5.82 -2.20 -9.95
C VAL A 121 6.16 -0.75 -10.26
N ILE A 122 5.64 0.17 -9.45
CA ILE A 122 5.74 1.61 -9.72
C ILE A 122 6.40 2.30 -8.51
N GLU A 123 7.47 3.03 -8.77
CA GLU A 123 8.13 3.93 -7.80
C GLU A 123 7.64 5.36 -8.06
N PRO A 124 7.19 6.13 -7.04
CA PRO A 124 6.71 7.49 -7.22
C PRO A 124 7.86 8.47 -7.44
N GLU A 125 7.62 9.54 -8.20
CA GLU A 125 8.61 10.60 -8.42
C GLU A 125 8.85 11.48 -7.17
N ASN A 126 7.80 11.70 -6.36
CA ASN A 126 7.80 12.70 -5.28
C ASN A 126 7.92 12.11 -3.86
N ASP A 127 8.40 10.87 -3.70
CA ASP A 127 8.51 10.21 -2.38
C ASP A 127 7.19 10.12 -1.59
N ILE A 128 6.06 10.22 -2.28
CA ILE A 128 4.71 10.09 -1.74
C ILE A 128 3.93 9.16 -2.66
N LEU A 129 3.17 8.24 -2.08
CA LEU A 129 2.16 7.49 -2.83
C LEU A 129 0.97 7.16 -1.95
N ALA A 130 -0.24 7.26 -2.50
CA ALA A 130 -1.47 6.96 -1.80
C ALA A 130 -2.38 6.06 -2.64
N ILE A 131 -3.11 5.18 -1.97
CA ILE A 131 -4.06 4.23 -2.55
C ILE A 131 -5.39 4.26 -1.78
N GLY A 132 -6.43 3.68 -2.36
CA GLY A 132 -7.75 3.59 -1.74
C GLY A 132 -8.69 4.75 -2.08
N SER A 133 -9.87 4.77 -1.46
CA SER A 133 -10.96 5.66 -1.85
C SER A 133 -10.63 7.16 -1.74
N GLY A 134 -9.81 7.53 -0.76
CA GLY A 134 -9.34 8.90 -0.55
C GLY A 134 -7.94 9.19 -1.09
N GLY A 135 -7.32 8.26 -1.84
CA GLY A 135 -5.90 8.31 -2.20
C GLY A 135 -5.47 9.61 -2.85
N ASN A 136 -6.23 10.09 -3.84
CA ASN A 136 -5.89 11.33 -4.56
C ASN A 136 -5.92 12.58 -3.66
N TYR A 137 -6.85 12.63 -2.69
CA TYR A 137 -6.93 13.75 -1.75
C TYR A 137 -5.77 13.74 -0.77
N ALA A 138 -5.44 12.55 -0.24
CA ALA A 138 -4.30 12.37 0.66
C ALA A 138 -2.98 12.71 -0.06
N TYR A 139 -2.81 12.25 -1.30
CA TYR A 139 -1.66 12.57 -2.14
C TYR A 139 -1.50 14.08 -2.36
N ALA A 140 -2.57 14.76 -2.77
CA ALA A 140 -2.53 16.20 -3.03
C ALA A 140 -2.17 17.00 -1.77
N ALA A 141 -2.74 16.65 -0.61
CA ALA A 141 -2.43 17.29 0.66
C ALA A 141 -0.97 17.06 1.08
N ALA A 142 -0.50 15.80 0.98
CA ALA A 142 0.88 15.46 1.33
C ALA A 142 1.89 16.16 0.42
N LEU A 143 1.61 16.26 -0.89
CA LEU A 143 2.45 16.98 -1.84
C LEU A 143 2.58 18.46 -1.45
N ALA A 144 1.46 19.11 -1.14
CA ALA A 144 1.47 20.50 -0.67
C ALA A 144 2.31 20.66 0.61
N TYR A 145 2.21 19.76 1.59
CA TYR A 145 3.02 19.82 2.81
C TYR A 145 4.50 19.53 2.57
N MET A 146 4.83 18.62 1.64
CA MET A 146 6.23 18.34 1.28
C MET A 146 6.92 19.57 0.70
N GLU A 147 6.20 20.37 -0.09
CA GLU A 147 6.72 21.58 -0.74
C GLU A 147 6.73 22.80 0.18
N SER A 148 5.73 22.94 1.07
CA SER A 148 5.48 24.19 1.81
C SER A 148 5.81 24.15 3.31
N SER A 149 6.15 22.99 3.87
CA SER A 149 6.36 22.83 5.32
C SER A 149 7.66 22.12 5.66
N SER A 150 8.10 22.23 6.91
CA SER A 150 9.21 21.45 7.49
C SER A 150 8.75 20.21 8.27
N LEU A 151 7.49 19.81 8.12
CA LEU A 151 6.90 18.66 8.81
C LEU A 151 7.65 17.36 8.50
N SER A 152 7.80 16.50 9.50
CA SER A 152 8.40 15.18 9.32
C SER A 152 7.51 14.26 8.48
N ALA A 153 8.07 13.19 7.92
CA ALA A 153 7.30 12.19 7.17
C ALA A 153 6.07 11.68 7.94
N ARG A 154 6.20 11.55 9.27
CA ARG A 154 5.13 11.10 10.16
C ARG A 154 4.02 12.12 10.38
N GLU A 155 4.34 13.42 10.32
CA GLU A 155 3.34 14.47 10.48
C GLU A 155 2.59 14.74 9.17
N ILE A 156 3.21 14.40 8.02
CA ILE A 156 2.58 14.52 6.70
C ILE A 156 1.67 13.32 6.40
N ALA A 157 2.07 12.11 6.80
CA ALA A 157 1.32 10.87 6.59
C ALA A 157 0.11 10.75 7.54
#